data_AF-A0A8S4S9D9-F1
#
_entry.id   AF-A0A8S4S9D9-F1
#
_cell.length_a   1.000
_cell.length_b   1.000
_cell.length_c   1.000
_cell.angle_alpha   90.00
_cell.angle_beta   90.00
_cell.angle_gamma   90.00
#
_symmetry.space_group_name_H-M   'P 1'
#
loop_
_entity.id
_entity.type
_entity.pdbx_description
1 polymer ?
#
loop_
_entity_poly.entity_id
_entity_poly.type
_entity_poly.pdbx_seq_one_letter_code
_entity_poly.pdbx_strand_id
1 'polypeptide(L)'
;MKLSKIAFDCVQHETLVRKLHHYGIQGVALDLMSNYLRDRIQKVDVNGKRSNGSVMKIGVPQGSILGPFLFLIYINDLPYLAKDKHGIVLFADDTSLTFKINRRELAFDDVNNSLAKVVQWFEANNLVLNGKKTKCIKFTLPNVKHVKTTVLLNNEELKLEDTTVFLGITLDSKLQWGPHVNNLSNRLSSAAYAVKKIRHMTDVETARLVYFSYFHSIMSYGILLWGNAADISTIFVLQKRAVRSIYKMGPRESLRDKFKDFKIMTVYSQYIFENLMYVHKNISKFKKKCDCNNLNIRNRDQKKKVLSRNPPNWPSADWWTSHAIENVIENFGEQVS
;
A
#
# COMPACT_ATOMS: atom_id res chain seq x y z
N MET A 1 1.29 11.49 7.81
CA MET A 1 0.97 11.87 9.21
C MET A 1 0.52 10.63 9.94
N LYS A 2 0.95 10.47 11.18
CA LYS A 2 0.50 9.35 12.00
C LYS A 2 -0.25 9.89 13.20
N LEU A 3 -1.48 9.40 13.37
CA LEU A 3 -2.20 9.62 14.61
C LEU A 3 -1.44 8.94 15.77
N SER A 4 -1.71 9.42 16.98
CA SER A 4 -1.24 8.76 18.19
C SER A 4 -1.80 7.33 18.27
N LYS A 5 -1.10 6.44 19.00
CA LYS A 5 -1.54 5.04 19.18
C LYS A 5 -2.92 4.92 19.86
N ILE A 6 -3.42 6.03 20.40
CA ILE A 6 -4.66 6.15 21.16
C ILE A 6 -5.76 6.85 20.35
N ALA A 7 -5.67 6.89 19.01
CA ALA A 7 -6.62 7.58 18.15
C ALA A 7 -8.08 7.15 18.40
N PHE A 8 -8.29 5.85 18.60
CA PHE A 8 -9.59 5.28 18.94
C PHE A 8 -10.12 5.74 20.29
N ASP A 9 -9.23 6.06 21.24
CA ASP A 9 -9.56 6.49 22.60
C ASP A 9 -9.86 8.00 22.66
N CYS A 10 -9.49 8.74 21.61
CA CYS A 10 -9.69 10.18 21.50
C CYS A 10 -11.05 10.58 20.90
N VAL A 11 -11.82 9.63 20.36
CA VAL A 11 -13.08 9.93 19.64
C VAL A 11 -14.13 10.49 20.59
N GLN A 12 -14.50 11.77 20.43
CA GLN A 12 -15.51 12.39 21.28
C GLN A 12 -16.92 11.91 20.88
N HIS A 13 -17.66 11.35 21.84
CA HIS A 13 -18.98 10.74 21.56
C HIS A 13 -19.97 11.72 20.97
N GLU A 14 -20.05 12.93 21.51
CA GLU A 14 -21.00 13.94 21.05
C GLU A 14 -20.71 14.37 19.60
N THR A 15 -19.44 14.62 19.27
CA THR A 15 -19.00 14.95 17.91
C THR A 15 -19.29 13.80 16.94
N LEU A 16 -19.06 12.55 17.35
CA LEU A 16 -19.37 11.37 16.55
C LEU A 16 -20.88 11.26 16.29
N VAL A 17 -21.73 11.43 17.30
CA VAL A 17 -23.20 11.39 17.15
C VAL A 17 -23.69 12.48 16.20
N ARG A 18 -23.14 13.71 16.29
CA ARG A 18 -23.46 14.78 15.34
C ARG A 18 -23.04 14.43 13.91
N LYS A 19 -21.86 13.83 13.71
CA LYS A 19 -21.40 13.37 12.39
C LYS A 19 -22.30 12.24 11.84
N LEU A 20 -22.68 11.27 12.67
CA LEU A 20 -23.62 10.20 12.28
C LEU A 20 -24.94 10.80 11.76
N HIS A 21 -25.51 11.75 12.50
CA HIS A 21 -26.71 12.46 12.07
C HIS A 21 -26.51 13.25 10.77
N HIS A 22 -25.38 13.95 10.64
CA HIS A 22 -25.02 14.71 9.43
C HIS A 22 -24.92 13.81 8.19
N TYR A 23 -24.41 12.58 8.34
CA TYR A 23 -24.35 11.59 7.27
C TYR A 23 -25.68 10.86 7.02
N GLY A 24 -26.77 11.27 7.68
CA GLY A 24 -28.12 10.77 7.43
C GLY A 24 -28.57 9.62 8.33
N ILE A 25 -27.80 9.24 9.35
CA ILE A 25 -28.24 8.24 10.33
C ILE A 25 -29.16 8.92 11.34
N GLN A 26 -30.43 8.53 11.36
CA GLN A 26 -31.47 9.19 12.15
C GLN A 26 -32.39 8.17 12.87
N GLY A 27 -33.23 8.69 13.76
CA GLY A 27 -34.23 7.90 14.51
C GLY A 27 -33.61 6.77 15.32
N VAL A 28 -34.26 5.61 15.30
CA VAL A 28 -33.89 4.42 16.10
C VAL A 28 -32.44 3.98 15.90
N ALA A 29 -31.91 4.11 14.67
CA ALA A 29 -30.52 3.75 14.39
C ALA A 29 -29.53 4.70 15.09
N LEU A 30 -29.81 6.01 15.09
CA LEU A 30 -28.98 6.99 15.79
C LEU A 30 -29.08 6.84 17.31
N ASP A 31 -30.28 6.55 17.81
CA ASP A 31 -30.50 6.29 19.23
C ASP A 31 -29.74 5.06 19.70
N LEU A 32 -29.73 3.98 18.90
CA LEU A 32 -28.94 2.78 19.17
C LEU A 32 -27.44 3.09 19.24
N MET A 33 -26.91 3.85 18.27
CA MET A 33 -25.49 4.24 18.27
C MET A 33 -25.14 5.15 19.44
N SER A 34 -26.04 6.08 19.79
CA SER A 34 -25.86 6.97 20.94
C SER A 34 -25.86 6.21 22.25
N ASN A 35 -26.80 5.26 22.42
CA ASN A 35 -26.86 4.39 23.60
C ASN A 35 -25.65 3.45 23.69
N TYR A 36 -25.15 2.96 22.56
CA TYR A 36 -23.94 2.14 22.53
C TYR A 36 -22.69 2.87 23.07
N LEU A 37 -22.63 4.19 22.92
CA LEU A 37 -21.50 5.03 23.36
C LEU A 37 -21.68 5.60 24.77
N ARG A 38 -22.93 5.85 25.19
CA ARG A 38 -23.26 6.56 26.44
C ARG A 38 -23.03 5.70 27.69
N ASP A 39 -22.78 6.38 28.81
CA ASP A 39 -22.72 5.83 30.18
C ASP A 39 -21.77 4.64 30.38
N ARG A 40 -20.74 4.55 29.54
CA ARG A 40 -19.74 3.49 29.65
C ARG A 40 -18.77 3.80 30.78
N ILE A 41 -18.41 2.77 31.54
CA ILE A 41 -17.52 2.91 32.69
C ILE A 41 -16.25 2.11 32.43
N GLN A 42 -15.09 2.76 32.49
CA GLN A 42 -13.79 2.09 32.48
C GLN A 42 -13.33 1.77 33.91
N LYS A 43 -12.69 0.60 34.06
CA LYS A 43 -12.05 0.14 35.30
C LYS A 43 -10.73 -0.54 34.93
N VAL A 44 -9.76 -0.47 35.83
CA VAL A 44 -8.48 -1.19 35.72
C VAL A 44 -8.51 -2.37 36.69
N ASP A 45 -8.15 -3.55 36.22
CA ASP A 45 -7.98 -4.75 37.05
C ASP A 45 -6.50 -5.16 37.03
N VAL A 46 -5.87 -5.17 38.19
CA VAL A 46 -4.48 -5.63 38.36
C VAL A 46 -4.48 -6.74 39.41
N ASN A 47 -4.14 -7.95 38.98
CA ASN A 47 -4.08 -9.13 39.85
C ASN A 47 -5.36 -9.36 40.68
N GLY A 48 -6.54 -9.15 40.06
CA GLY A 48 -7.84 -9.35 40.70
C GLY A 48 -8.31 -8.18 41.57
N LYS A 49 -7.51 -7.11 41.69
CA LYS A 49 -7.91 -5.87 42.36
C LYS A 49 -8.40 -4.86 41.33
N ARG A 50 -9.67 -4.48 41.44
CA ARG A 50 -10.34 -3.54 40.53
C ARG A 50 -10.34 -2.13 41.08
N SER A 51 -10.09 -1.16 40.20
CA SER A 51 -10.25 0.26 40.51
C SER A 51 -11.73 0.65 40.62
N ASN A 52 -11.97 1.84 41.19
CA ASN A 52 -13.25 2.52 41.00
C ASN A 52 -13.48 2.80 39.51
N GLY A 53 -14.76 2.84 39.12
CA GLY A 53 -15.16 3.11 37.75
C GLY A 53 -15.08 4.59 37.42
N SER A 54 -14.68 4.92 36.19
CA SER A 54 -14.76 6.26 35.64
C SER A 54 -15.62 6.27 34.38
N VAL A 55 -16.51 7.26 34.25
CA VAL A 55 -17.37 7.41 33.06
C VAL A 55 -16.53 7.85 31.86
N MET A 56 -16.68 7.15 30.75
CA MET A 56 -16.03 7.44 29.48
C MET A 56 -16.91 8.35 28.62
N LYS A 57 -16.40 9.53 28.29
CA LYS A 57 -17.04 10.48 27.35
C LYS A 57 -16.37 10.51 25.98
N ILE A 58 -15.24 9.81 25.87
CA ILE A 58 -14.41 9.70 24.68
C ILE A 58 -14.07 8.23 24.47
N GLY A 59 -13.72 7.91 23.23
CA GLY A 59 -13.22 6.63 22.81
C GLY A 59 -14.31 5.69 22.32
N VAL A 60 -13.99 4.94 21.28
CA VAL A 60 -14.78 3.79 20.85
C VAL A 60 -14.18 2.51 21.44
N PRO A 61 -14.99 1.49 21.77
CA PRO A 61 -14.46 0.26 22.34
C PRO A 61 -13.51 -0.46 21.39
N GLN A 62 -12.24 -0.56 21.79
CA GLN A 62 -11.25 -1.37 21.10
C GLN A 62 -11.65 -2.85 21.16
N GLY A 63 -11.46 -3.57 20.04
CA GLY A 63 -11.88 -4.96 19.90
C GLY A 63 -13.37 -5.16 19.60
N SER A 64 -14.18 -4.09 19.55
CA SER A 64 -15.55 -4.17 19.07
C SER A 64 -15.63 -4.16 17.55
N ILE A 65 -16.68 -4.79 17.00
CA ILE A 65 -16.95 -4.80 15.55
C ILE A 65 -17.26 -3.37 15.04
N LEU A 66 -17.97 -2.56 15.84
CA LEU A 66 -18.37 -1.21 15.45
C LEU A 66 -17.28 -0.16 15.62
N GLY A 67 -16.26 -0.40 16.46
CA GLY A 67 -15.19 0.57 16.73
C GLY A 67 -14.50 1.10 15.47
N PRO A 68 -13.99 0.22 14.58
CA PRO A 68 -13.39 0.63 13.31
C PRO A 68 -14.32 1.45 12.42
N PHE A 69 -15.59 1.03 12.30
CA PHE A 69 -16.59 1.73 11.49
C PHE A 69 -16.86 3.14 12.02
N LEU A 70 -17.10 3.28 13.33
CA LEU A 70 -17.35 4.55 13.97
C LEU A 70 -16.15 5.50 13.86
N PHE A 71 -14.92 4.97 13.97
CA PHE A 71 -13.72 5.76 13.75
C PHE A 71 -13.60 6.26 12.30
N LEU A 72 -13.89 5.40 11.31
CA LEU A 72 -13.89 5.81 9.89
C LEU A 72 -14.90 6.94 9.64
N ILE A 73 -16.12 6.83 10.18
CA ILE A 73 -17.11 7.90 10.11
C ILE A 73 -16.58 9.20 10.72
N TYR A 74 -15.92 9.10 11.87
CA TYR A 74 -15.40 10.26 12.59
C TYR A 74 -14.41 11.08 11.77
N ILE A 75 -13.55 10.41 10.99
CA ILE A 75 -12.50 11.04 10.19
C ILE A 75 -12.88 11.29 8.73
N ASN A 76 -14.06 10.84 8.28
CA ASN A 76 -14.44 10.80 6.87
C ASN A 76 -14.53 12.18 6.20
N ASP A 77 -14.63 13.25 6.98
CA ASP A 77 -14.67 14.63 6.50
C ASP A 77 -13.29 15.27 6.31
N LEU A 78 -12.23 14.67 6.89
CA LEU A 78 -10.86 15.18 6.75
C LEU A 78 -10.40 15.36 5.29
N PRO A 79 -10.70 14.44 4.35
CA PRO A 79 -10.28 14.60 2.96
C PRO A 79 -10.89 15.83 2.26
N TYR A 80 -12.03 16.35 2.72
CA TYR A 80 -12.63 17.57 2.16
C TYR A 80 -11.84 18.85 2.49
N LEU A 81 -10.86 18.78 3.40
CA LEU A 81 -9.90 19.88 3.58
C LEU A 81 -8.91 20.00 2.42
N ALA A 82 -8.76 18.95 1.62
CA ALA A 82 -7.89 18.97 0.46
C ALA A 82 -8.46 19.91 -0.61
N LYS A 83 -7.66 20.91 -1.01
CA LYS A 83 -7.91 21.69 -2.24
C LYS A 83 -7.31 20.98 -3.45
N ASP A 84 -7.71 21.34 -4.66
CA ASP A 84 -7.35 20.68 -5.93
C ASP A 84 -5.85 20.29 -6.12
N LYS A 85 -4.92 21.08 -5.57
CA LYS A 85 -3.46 20.84 -5.67
C LYS A 85 -2.92 19.83 -4.64
N HIS A 86 -3.74 19.39 -3.70
CA HIS A 86 -3.35 18.57 -2.56
C HIS A 86 -4.23 17.31 -2.50
N GLY A 87 -3.66 16.21 -2.05
CA GLY A 87 -4.39 14.96 -1.86
C GLY A 87 -4.27 14.49 -0.42
N ILE A 88 -5.40 14.11 0.17
CA ILE A 88 -5.45 13.47 1.48
C ILE A 88 -5.93 12.04 1.28
N VAL A 89 -5.14 11.08 1.73
CA VAL A 89 -5.46 9.67 1.66
C VAL A 89 -5.54 9.14 3.08
N LEU A 90 -6.69 8.56 3.43
CA LEU A 90 -6.91 7.91 4.72
C LEU A 90 -6.78 6.40 4.57
N PHE A 91 -6.11 5.77 5.51
CA PHE A 91 -6.09 4.32 5.65
C PHE A 91 -6.13 3.98 7.14
N ALA A 92 -7.32 3.62 7.63
CA ALA A 92 -7.58 3.51 9.06
C ALA A 92 -7.10 4.78 9.81
N ASP A 93 -6.17 4.64 10.76
CA ASP A 93 -5.58 5.74 11.52
C ASP A 93 -4.39 6.43 10.84
N ASP A 94 -3.86 5.87 9.75
CA ASP A 94 -2.80 6.50 8.96
C ASP A 94 -3.41 7.54 7.99
N THR A 95 -2.90 8.77 8.06
CA THR A 95 -3.30 9.87 7.16
C THR A 95 -2.11 10.32 6.32
N SER A 96 -2.20 10.20 5.01
CA SER A 96 -1.15 10.67 4.09
C SER A 96 -1.57 11.94 3.38
N LEU A 97 -0.73 12.97 3.50
CA LEU A 97 -0.89 14.22 2.77
C LEU A 97 0.09 14.24 1.60
N THR A 98 -0.42 14.54 0.42
CA THR A 98 0.37 14.69 -0.81
C THR A 98 0.21 16.11 -1.32
N PHE A 99 1.35 16.76 -1.60
CA PHE A 99 1.37 18.14 -2.05
C PHE A 99 2.06 18.23 -3.41
N LYS A 100 1.40 18.86 -4.39
CA LYS A 100 2.02 19.25 -5.65
C LYS A 100 2.55 20.67 -5.50
N ILE A 101 3.86 20.84 -5.64
CA ILE A 101 4.52 22.14 -5.48
C ILE A 101 5.00 22.64 -6.84
N ASN A 102 4.67 23.91 -7.15
CA ASN A 102 5.22 24.58 -8.31
C ASN A 102 6.67 24.97 -8.04
N ARG A 103 7.60 24.50 -8.88
CA ARG A 103 9.03 24.74 -8.73
C ARG A 103 9.43 26.22 -8.90
N ARG A 104 8.55 27.03 -9.50
CA ARG A 104 8.76 28.45 -9.74
C ARG A 104 8.33 29.32 -8.55
N GLU A 105 7.56 28.76 -7.63
CA GLU A 105 7.15 29.42 -6.40
C GLU A 105 8.16 29.07 -5.30
N LEU A 106 8.78 30.09 -4.71
CA LEU A 106 9.83 29.93 -3.72
C LEU A 106 9.29 29.56 -2.34
N ALA A 107 8.01 29.79 -2.09
CA ALA A 107 7.43 29.68 -0.77
C ALA A 107 6.59 28.40 -0.65
N PHE A 108 6.98 27.55 0.29
CA PHE A 108 6.19 26.39 0.73
C PHE A 108 4.95 26.80 1.56
N ASP A 109 4.56 28.08 1.48
CA ASP A 109 3.46 28.66 2.23
C ASP A 109 2.18 27.89 1.97
N ASP A 110 1.90 27.47 0.74
CA ASP A 110 0.74 26.63 0.43
C ASP A 110 0.75 25.29 1.17
N VAL A 111 1.93 24.67 1.33
CA VAL A 111 2.09 23.40 2.04
C VAL A 111 1.88 23.63 3.54
N ASN A 112 2.56 24.62 4.12
CA ASN A 112 2.46 24.93 5.55
C ASN A 112 1.06 25.43 5.93
N ASN A 113 0.41 26.26 5.09
CA ASN A 113 -0.96 26.72 5.29
C ASN A 113 -1.96 25.57 5.24
N SER A 114 -1.80 24.64 4.29
CA SER A 114 -2.65 23.45 4.21
C SER A 114 -2.43 22.50 5.38
N LEU A 115 -1.17 22.34 5.80
CA LEU A 115 -0.81 21.52 6.96
C LEU A 115 -1.39 22.11 8.25
N ALA A 116 -1.35 23.43 8.43
CA ALA A 116 -1.95 24.13 9.56
C ALA A 116 -3.46 23.89 9.66
N LYS A 117 -4.18 23.90 8.52
CA LYS A 117 -5.61 23.57 8.49
C LYS A 117 -5.89 22.13 8.90
N VAL A 118 -5.06 21.20 8.46
CA VAL A 118 -5.18 19.79 8.84
C VAL A 118 -4.92 19.63 10.35
N VAL A 119 -3.89 20.27 10.89
CA VAL A 119 -3.62 20.30 12.34
C VAL A 119 -4.80 20.86 13.11
N GLN A 120 -5.33 22.03 12.69
CA GLN A 120 -6.49 22.66 13.31
C GLN A 120 -7.72 21.74 13.29
N TRP A 121 -7.94 21.00 12.21
CA TRP A 121 -9.03 20.03 12.14
C TRP A 121 -8.82 18.86 13.11
N PHE A 122 -7.59 18.34 13.24
CA PHE A 122 -7.30 17.29 14.23
C PHE A 122 -7.57 17.80 15.65
N GLU A 123 -7.13 19.01 15.98
CA GLU A 123 -7.38 19.66 17.28
C GLU A 123 -8.89 19.86 17.54
N ALA A 124 -9.62 20.37 16.55
CA ALA A 124 -11.08 20.57 16.63
C ALA A 124 -11.86 19.26 16.78
N ASN A 125 -11.30 18.13 16.34
CA ASN A 125 -11.88 16.80 16.52
C ASN A 125 -11.24 16.03 17.69
N ASN A 126 -10.50 16.71 18.58
CA ASN A 126 -9.85 16.11 19.76
C ASN A 126 -8.87 14.97 19.44
N LEU A 127 -8.33 14.92 18.23
CA LEU A 127 -7.40 13.90 17.78
C LEU A 127 -5.96 14.40 17.94
N VAL A 128 -5.13 13.57 18.56
CA VAL A 128 -3.72 13.92 18.82
C VAL A 128 -2.83 13.38 17.70
N LEU A 129 -2.17 14.29 16.99
CA LEU A 129 -1.11 13.98 16.03
C LEU A 129 0.18 13.57 16.73
N ASN A 130 0.85 12.54 16.20
CA ASN A 130 2.16 12.14 16.68
C ASN A 130 3.26 12.74 15.78
N GLY A 131 3.83 13.88 16.20
CA GLY A 131 4.90 14.57 15.47
C GLY A 131 6.11 13.68 15.24
N LYS A 132 6.58 12.96 16.28
CA LYS A 132 7.75 12.06 16.20
C LYS A 132 7.59 10.93 15.19
N LYS A 133 6.36 10.41 15.03
CA LYS A 133 6.04 9.37 14.05
C LYS A 133 5.69 9.91 12.67
N THR A 134 5.40 11.21 12.57
CA THR A 134 5.09 11.84 11.29
C THR A 134 6.39 12.03 10.52
N LYS A 135 6.39 11.50 9.29
CA LYS A 135 7.55 11.53 8.38
C LYS A 135 7.21 12.40 7.18
N CYS A 136 8.18 13.17 6.72
CA CYS A 136 8.10 13.95 5.50
C CYS A 136 9.10 13.38 4.49
N ILE A 137 8.62 13.04 3.30
CA ILE A 137 9.45 12.59 2.19
C ILE A 137 9.21 13.49 0.99
N LYS A 138 10.29 13.90 0.33
CA LYS A 138 10.25 14.79 -0.82
C LYS A 138 10.63 13.99 -2.07
N PHE A 139 9.73 13.97 -3.05
CA PHE A 139 9.99 13.37 -4.36
C PHE A 139 10.36 14.46 -5.36
N THR A 140 11.49 14.29 -6.05
CA THR A 140 11.95 15.22 -7.09
C THR A 140 12.38 14.47 -8.34
N LEU A 141 12.14 15.07 -9.51
CA LEU A 141 12.71 14.55 -10.75
C LEU A 141 14.24 14.71 -10.75
N PRO A 142 14.96 13.87 -11.52
CA PRO A 142 16.38 14.07 -11.76
C PRO A 142 16.66 15.49 -12.30
N ASN A 143 17.79 16.07 -11.88
CA ASN A 143 18.30 17.37 -12.36
C ASN A 143 17.46 18.61 -11.97
N VAL A 144 16.67 18.54 -10.90
CA VAL A 144 15.96 19.69 -10.36
C VAL A 144 16.80 20.37 -9.27
N LYS A 145 16.95 21.70 -9.33
CA LYS A 145 17.60 22.47 -8.26
C LYS A 145 16.88 22.21 -6.92
N HIS A 146 17.64 21.80 -5.92
CA HIS A 146 17.10 21.59 -4.58
C HIS A 146 16.81 22.95 -3.94
N VAL A 147 15.54 23.30 -3.85
CA VAL A 147 15.08 24.40 -3.00
C VAL A 147 15.05 23.90 -1.55
N LYS A 148 15.64 24.67 -0.62
CA LYS A 148 15.54 24.40 0.82
C LYS A 148 14.06 24.47 1.21
N THR A 149 13.57 23.40 1.80
CA THR A 149 12.16 23.24 2.14
C THR A 149 12.05 23.04 3.64
N THR A 150 11.40 23.97 4.33
CA THR A 150 11.06 23.84 5.74
C THR A 150 9.57 23.56 5.84
N VAL A 151 9.22 22.36 6.30
CA VAL A 151 7.84 21.97 6.58
C VAL A 151 7.65 22.01 8.09
N LEU A 152 6.69 22.78 8.56
CA LEU A 152 6.43 22.95 9.99
C LEU A 152 5.19 22.17 10.41
N LEU A 153 5.32 21.35 11.45
CA LEU A 153 4.21 20.68 12.11
C LEU A 153 4.17 21.15 13.57
N ASN A 154 3.10 21.81 13.98
CA ASN A 154 2.96 22.40 15.32
C ASN A 154 4.15 23.29 15.70
N ASN A 155 4.61 24.12 14.76
CA ASN A 155 5.80 24.98 14.87
C ASN A 155 7.15 24.24 15.01
N GLU A 156 7.18 22.91 14.89
CA GLU A 156 8.42 22.12 14.83
C GLU A 156 8.77 21.77 13.37
N GLU A 157 10.05 21.89 12.99
CA GLU A 157 10.51 21.50 11.66
C GLU A 157 10.50 19.97 11.49
N LEU A 158 9.74 19.49 10.51
CA LEU A 158 9.74 18.09 10.12
C LEU A 158 11.01 17.78 9.34
N LYS A 159 11.78 16.80 9.86
CA LYS A 159 12.93 16.27 9.14
C LYS A 159 12.49 15.60 7.83
N LEU A 160 13.13 15.99 6.73
CA LEU A 160 13.04 15.28 5.45
C LEU A 160 13.81 13.97 5.55
N GLU A 161 13.15 12.88 5.19
CA GLU A 161 13.69 11.53 5.25
C GLU A 161 13.80 10.96 3.84
N ASP A 162 14.88 10.25 3.56
CA ASP A 162 15.08 9.62 2.25
C ASP A 162 14.27 8.34 2.06
N THR A 163 13.80 7.74 3.15
CA THR A 163 12.97 6.53 3.11
C THR A 163 11.84 6.60 4.12
N THR A 164 10.69 6.00 3.77
CA THR A 164 9.56 5.86 4.69
C THR A 164 8.76 4.60 4.36
N VAL A 165 8.05 4.05 5.34
CA VAL A 165 7.13 2.93 5.13
C VAL A 165 5.72 3.48 4.96
N PHE A 166 5.11 3.19 3.82
CA PHE A 166 3.72 3.52 3.50
C PHE A 166 2.97 2.22 3.18
N LEU A 167 1.98 1.89 4.00
CA LEU A 167 1.15 0.67 3.85
C LEU A 167 2.00 -0.60 3.60
N GLY A 168 3.04 -0.81 4.42
CA GLY A 168 3.91 -1.98 4.30
C GLY A 168 4.92 -1.96 3.14
N ILE A 169 4.92 -0.91 2.30
CA ILE A 169 5.88 -0.71 1.21
C ILE A 169 6.88 0.37 1.62
N THR A 170 8.17 0.11 1.38
CA THR A 170 9.22 1.10 1.65
C THR A 170 9.34 2.01 0.42
N LEU A 171 9.05 3.29 0.58
CA LEU A 171 9.27 4.31 -0.44
C LEU A 171 10.63 4.95 -0.18
N ASP A 172 11.44 5.10 -1.24
CA ASP A 172 12.62 5.96 -1.23
C ASP A 172 12.38 7.24 -2.02
N SER A 173 13.10 8.32 -1.70
CA SER A 173 12.93 9.65 -2.29
C SER A 173 13.11 9.69 -3.81
N LYS A 174 13.73 8.67 -4.40
CA LYS A 174 13.98 8.51 -5.84
C LYS A 174 13.08 7.45 -6.51
N LEU A 175 12.19 6.80 -5.74
CA LEU A 175 11.31 5.71 -6.18
C LEU A 175 12.07 4.60 -6.95
N GLN A 176 13.27 4.25 -6.48
CA GLN A 176 14.10 3.19 -7.06
C GLN A 176 13.87 1.81 -6.43
N TRP A 177 13.12 1.74 -5.33
CA TRP A 177 12.70 0.53 -4.64
C TRP A 177 13.81 -0.32 -4.01
N GLY A 178 15.09 0.07 -4.10
CA GLY A 178 16.21 -0.66 -3.50
C GLY A 178 16.02 -0.99 -2.01
N PRO A 179 15.69 0.01 -1.14
CA PRO A 179 15.39 -0.25 0.27
C PRO A 179 14.20 -1.19 0.48
N HIS A 180 13.19 -1.13 -0.39
CA HIS A 180 12.06 -2.05 -0.34
C HIS A 180 12.47 -3.48 -0.67
N VAL A 181 13.17 -3.67 -1.79
CA VAL A 181 13.65 -4.98 -2.26
C VAL A 181 14.57 -5.63 -1.23
N ASN A 182 15.43 -4.86 -0.56
CA ASN A 182 16.28 -5.37 0.52
C ASN A 182 15.44 -5.86 1.71
N ASN A 183 14.52 -5.04 2.22
CA ASN A 183 13.63 -5.43 3.33
C ASN A 183 12.75 -6.64 2.97
N LEU A 184 12.23 -6.67 1.75
CA LEU A 184 11.43 -7.77 1.21
C LEU A 184 12.27 -9.05 1.11
N SER A 185 13.51 -8.95 0.61
CA SER A 185 14.44 -10.08 0.50
C SER A 185 14.70 -10.73 1.85
N ASN A 186 14.86 -9.95 2.92
CA ASN A 186 15.04 -10.49 4.28
C ASN A 186 13.82 -11.30 4.73
N ARG A 187 12.60 -10.78 4.50
CA ARG A 187 11.35 -11.48 4.85
C ARG A 187 11.17 -12.75 4.01
N LEU A 188 11.40 -12.67 2.71
CA LEU A 188 11.31 -13.81 1.79
C LEU A 188 12.40 -14.84 2.07
N SER A 189 13.56 -14.42 2.59
CA SER A 189 14.60 -15.35 3.00
C SER A 189 14.12 -16.26 4.13
N SER A 190 13.52 -15.67 5.17
CA SER A 190 12.88 -16.40 6.26
C SER A 190 11.71 -17.26 5.78
N ALA A 191 10.87 -16.75 4.86
CA ALA A 191 9.77 -17.51 4.29
C ALA A 191 10.25 -18.73 3.48
N ALA A 192 11.31 -18.59 2.68
CA ALA A 192 11.90 -19.71 1.95
C ALA A 192 12.49 -20.76 2.90
N TYR A 193 13.06 -20.34 4.03
CA TYR A 193 13.52 -21.27 5.07
C TYR A 193 12.36 -22.02 5.71
N ALA A 194 11.25 -21.34 6.00
CA ALA A 194 10.03 -21.98 6.51
C ALA A 194 9.49 -23.03 5.54
N VAL A 195 9.39 -22.70 4.24
CA VAL A 195 9.00 -23.67 3.19
C VAL A 195 9.93 -24.88 3.17
N LYS A 196 11.25 -24.66 3.27
CA LYS A 196 12.23 -25.76 3.35
C LYS A 196 11.98 -26.65 4.57
N LYS A 197 11.81 -26.05 5.76
CA LYS A 197 11.57 -26.80 7.01
C LYS A 197 10.29 -27.61 6.96
N ILE A 198 9.19 -27.03 6.49
CA ILE A 198 7.93 -27.73 6.32
C ILE A 198 8.08 -28.89 5.33
N ARG A 199 8.77 -28.68 4.21
CA ARG A 199 8.97 -29.74 3.22
C ARG A 199 9.82 -30.92 3.73
N HIS A 200 10.64 -30.73 4.75
CA HIS A 200 11.33 -31.85 5.41
C HIS A 200 10.37 -32.77 6.20
N MET A 201 9.20 -32.26 6.60
CA MET A 201 8.25 -32.96 7.47
C MET A 201 6.95 -33.35 6.76
N THR A 202 6.71 -32.83 5.56
CA THR A 202 5.42 -32.92 4.85
C THR A 202 5.62 -33.26 3.38
N ASP A 203 4.52 -33.52 2.67
CA ASP A 203 4.48 -33.80 1.24
C ASP A 203 4.66 -32.54 0.37
N VAL A 204 4.59 -32.71 -0.95
CA VAL A 204 4.76 -31.60 -1.91
C VAL A 204 3.59 -30.62 -1.81
N GLU A 205 2.36 -31.11 -1.69
CA GLU A 205 1.16 -30.28 -1.69
C GLU A 205 1.08 -29.40 -0.46
N THR A 206 1.40 -29.92 0.73
CA THR A 206 1.49 -29.10 1.95
C THR A 206 2.56 -28.01 1.83
N ALA A 207 3.72 -28.35 1.28
CA ALA A 207 4.79 -27.37 1.08
C ALA A 207 4.40 -26.30 0.03
N ARG A 208 3.64 -26.67 -1.01
CA ARG A 208 3.06 -25.73 -1.98
C ARG A 208 2.04 -24.81 -1.32
N LEU A 209 1.18 -25.34 -0.47
CA LEU A 209 0.22 -24.54 0.29
C LEU A 209 0.93 -23.48 1.14
N VAL A 210 1.99 -23.86 1.87
CA VAL A 210 2.81 -22.92 2.65
C VAL A 210 3.55 -21.92 1.76
N TYR A 211 4.02 -22.35 0.60
CA TYR A 211 4.62 -21.43 -0.38
C TYR A 211 3.62 -20.36 -0.81
N PHE A 212 2.39 -20.74 -1.21
CA PHE A 212 1.40 -19.77 -1.67
C PHE A 212 0.86 -18.89 -0.54
N SER A 213 0.59 -19.46 0.64
CA SER A 213 0.03 -18.72 1.78
C SER A 213 1.03 -17.78 2.44
N TYR A 214 2.33 -18.09 2.41
CA TYR A 214 3.35 -17.29 3.11
C TYR A 214 4.39 -16.65 2.19
N PHE A 215 5.11 -17.42 1.38
CA PHE A 215 6.16 -16.86 0.53
C PHE A 215 5.56 -15.98 -0.58
N HIS A 216 4.61 -16.53 -1.33
CA HIS A 216 3.98 -15.87 -2.46
C HIS A 216 3.17 -14.66 -2.00
N SER A 217 2.39 -14.76 -0.92
CA SER A 217 1.61 -13.65 -0.37
C SER A 217 2.47 -12.44 0.00
N ILE A 218 3.66 -12.66 0.58
CA ILE A 218 4.63 -11.59 0.85
C ILE A 218 5.21 -11.03 -0.45
N MET A 219 5.52 -11.90 -1.41
CA MET A 219 6.12 -11.52 -2.71
C MET A 219 5.13 -10.85 -3.66
N SER A 220 3.83 -11.12 -3.59
CA SER A 220 2.84 -10.51 -4.49
C SER A 220 2.32 -9.18 -3.96
N TYR A 221 2.48 -8.92 -2.65
CA TYR A 221 2.01 -7.69 -2.03
C TYR A 221 2.64 -6.45 -2.66
N GLY A 222 1.80 -5.61 -3.28
CA GLY A 222 2.24 -4.36 -3.89
C GLY A 222 3.10 -4.52 -5.14
N ILE A 223 3.16 -5.72 -5.75
CA ILE A 223 4.07 -6.01 -6.89
C ILE A 223 3.83 -5.10 -8.09
N LEU A 224 2.63 -4.55 -8.27
CA LEU A 224 2.34 -3.52 -9.27
C LEU A 224 3.25 -2.28 -9.16
N LEU A 225 3.68 -1.94 -7.96
CA LEU A 225 4.49 -0.74 -7.69
C LEU A 225 5.98 -1.02 -7.85
N TRP A 226 6.48 -2.07 -7.20
CA TRP A 226 7.91 -2.37 -7.13
C TRP A 226 8.37 -3.44 -8.13
N GLY A 227 7.48 -4.11 -8.83
CA GLY A 227 7.83 -5.22 -9.73
C GLY A 227 8.68 -4.83 -10.95
N ASN A 228 8.86 -3.54 -11.19
CA ASN A 228 9.81 -3.00 -12.17
C ASN A 228 11.16 -2.56 -11.56
N ALA A 229 11.43 -2.89 -10.29
CA ALA A 229 12.68 -2.56 -9.64
C ALA A 229 13.87 -3.23 -10.35
N ALA A 230 15.00 -2.51 -10.47
CA ALA A 230 16.22 -3.04 -11.09
C ALA A 230 16.72 -4.32 -10.40
N ASP A 231 16.57 -4.38 -9.07
CA ASP A 231 17.08 -5.47 -8.24
C ASP A 231 16.08 -6.62 -8.04
N ILE A 232 14.99 -6.68 -8.81
CA ILE A 232 13.98 -7.77 -8.71
C ILE A 232 14.57 -9.18 -8.90
N SER A 233 15.73 -9.29 -9.57
CA SER A 233 16.46 -10.55 -9.73
C SER A 233 16.83 -11.20 -8.39
N THR A 234 17.07 -10.40 -7.35
CA THR A 234 17.33 -10.88 -5.97
C THR A 234 16.13 -11.65 -5.41
N ILE A 235 14.92 -11.13 -5.63
CA ILE A 235 13.65 -11.77 -5.27
C ILE A 235 13.46 -13.06 -6.06
N PHE A 236 13.79 -13.06 -7.35
CA PHE A 236 13.70 -14.25 -8.18
C PHE A 236 14.64 -15.37 -7.71
N VAL A 237 15.86 -15.03 -7.24
CA VAL A 237 16.78 -16.01 -6.64
C VAL A 237 16.16 -16.66 -5.40
N LEU A 238 15.53 -15.87 -4.53
CA LEU A 238 14.83 -16.38 -3.34
C LEU A 238 13.63 -17.25 -3.72
N GLN A 239 12.86 -16.86 -4.74
CA GLN A 239 11.76 -17.66 -5.26
C GLN A 239 12.25 -19.03 -5.75
N LYS A 240 13.33 -19.06 -6.55
CA LYS A 240 13.97 -20.30 -7.00
C LYS A 240 14.40 -21.17 -5.82
N ARG A 241 14.96 -20.56 -4.77
CA ARG A 241 15.36 -21.30 -3.55
C ARG A 241 14.16 -21.96 -2.86
N ALA A 242 13.04 -21.26 -2.74
CA ALA A 242 11.81 -21.81 -2.17
C ALA A 242 11.26 -22.95 -3.03
N VAL A 243 11.13 -22.74 -4.35
CA VAL A 243 10.62 -23.77 -5.28
C VAL A 243 11.51 -25.02 -5.30
N ARG A 244 12.84 -24.87 -5.33
CA ARG A 244 13.75 -26.03 -5.22
C ARG A 244 13.54 -26.81 -3.93
N SER A 245 13.25 -26.11 -2.83
CA SER A 245 13.00 -26.77 -1.56
C SER A 245 11.75 -27.63 -1.62
N ILE A 246 10.64 -27.13 -2.20
CA ILE A 246 9.37 -27.86 -2.39
C ILE A 246 9.60 -29.17 -3.16
N TYR A 247 10.32 -29.11 -4.28
CA TYR A 247 10.49 -30.24 -5.19
C TYR A 247 11.78 -31.04 -4.97
N LYS A 248 12.51 -30.77 -3.88
CA LYS A 248 13.80 -31.40 -3.54
C LYS A 248 14.81 -31.39 -4.71
N MET A 249 14.84 -30.28 -5.45
CA MET A 249 15.68 -30.11 -6.63
C MET A 249 17.13 -29.73 -6.28
N GLY A 250 18.05 -30.10 -7.16
CA GLY A 250 19.47 -29.78 -7.01
C GLY A 250 19.77 -28.28 -7.11
N PRO A 251 20.84 -27.75 -6.47
CA PRO A 251 21.19 -26.32 -6.53
C PRO A 251 21.45 -25.79 -7.96
N ARG A 252 22.01 -26.64 -8.83
CA ARG A 252 22.37 -26.33 -10.23
C ARG A 252 21.33 -26.82 -11.24
N GLU A 253 20.30 -27.52 -10.78
CA GLU A 253 19.25 -28.00 -11.68
C GLU A 253 18.47 -26.82 -12.26
N SER A 254 18.22 -26.90 -13.57
CA SER A 254 17.49 -25.85 -14.29
C SER A 254 16.03 -25.82 -13.86
N LEU A 255 15.52 -24.63 -13.55
CA LEU A 255 14.11 -24.40 -13.25
C LEU A 255 13.33 -23.85 -14.46
N ARG A 256 13.99 -23.66 -15.61
CA ARG A 256 13.45 -22.87 -16.73
C ARG A 256 12.05 -23.35 -17.16
N ASP A 257 11.92 -24.64 -17.39
CA ASP A 257 10.66 -25.24 -17.84
C ASP A 257 9.81 -25.74 -16.65
N LYS A 258 10.46 -25.99 -15.51
CA LYS A 258 9.82 -26.50 -14.28
C LYS A 258 8.80 -25.56 -13.67
N PHE A 259 8.96 -24.23 -13.79
CA PHE A 259 7.93 -23.30 -13.32
C PHE A 259 6.58 -23.54 -14.02
N LYS A 260 6.59 -23.93 -15.30
CA LYS A 260 5.38 -24.28 -16.05
C LYS A 260 4.80 -25.60 -15.58
N ASP A 261 5.65 -26.64 -15.48
CA ASP A 261 5.24 -27.97 -15.00
C ASP A 261 4.60 -27.90 -13.61
N PHE A 262 5.18 -27.07 -12.72
CA PHE A 262 4.71 -26.89 -11.36
C PHE A 262 3.52 -25.93 -11.23
N LYS A 263 3.11 -25.29 -12.33
CA LYS A 263 2.07 -24.26 -12.36
C LYS A 263 2.36 -23.14 -11.34
N ILE A 264 3.61 -22.68 -11.28
CA ILE A 264 4.04 -21.56 -10.44
C ILE A 264 4.49 -20.42 -11.34
N MET A 265 3.90 -19.25 -11.20
CA MET A 265 4.34 -18.06 -11.92
C MET A 265 5.67 -17.56 -11.36
N THR A 266 6.61 -17.22 -12.24
CA THR A 266 7.81 -16.48 -11.81
C THR A 266 7.43 -15.10 -11.30
N VAL A 267 8.25 -14.46 -10.46
CA VAL A 267 8.00 -13.09 -9.99
C VAL A 267 7.78 -12.10 -11.16
N TYR A 268 8.48 -12.29 -12.28
CA TYR A 268 8.29 -11.50 -13.49
C TYR A 268 6.93 -11.75 -14.14
N SER A 269 6.56 -13.02 -14.27
CA SER A 269 5.25 -13.41 -14.80
C SER A 269 4.12 -12.90 -13.91
N GLN A 270 4.29 -12.96 -12.58
CA GLN A 270 3.33 -12.42 -11.62
C GLN A 270 3.18 -10.91 -11.80
N TYR A 271 4.28 -10.17 -11.90
CA TYR A 271 4.23 -8.73 -12.16
C TYR A 271 3.47 -8.40 -13.45
N ILE A 272 3.75 -9.11 -14.54
CA ILE A 272 3.06 -8.92 -15.82
C ILE A 272 1.57 -9.22 -15.68
N PHE A 273 1.22 -10.34 -15.06
CA PHE A 273 -0.17 -10.74 -14.85
C PHE A 273 -0.94 -9.70 -14.05
N GLU A 274 -0.40 -9.24 -12.92
CA GLU A 274 -1.04 -8.19 -12.11
C GLU A 274 -1.24 -6.90 -12.90
N ASN A 275 -0.26 -6.50 -13.74
CA ASN A 275 -0.41 -5.33 -14.60
C ASN A 275 -1.54 -5.52 -15.62
N LEU A 276 -1.61 -6.68 -16.27
CA LEU A 276 -2.68 -6.97 -17.22
C LEU A 276 -4.05 -6.96 -16.54
N MET A 277 -4.17 -7.59 -15.37
CA MET A 277 -5.41 -7.59 -14.58
C MET A 277 -5.79 -6.18 -14.15
N TYR A 278 -4.83 -5.36 -13.72
CA TYR A 278 -5.08 -3.97 -13.36
C TYR A 278 -5.59 -3.15 -14.55
N VAL A 279 -4.94 -3.27 -15.72
CA VAL A 279 -5.36 -2.57 -16.95
C VAL A 279 -6.74 -3.03 -17.39
N HIS A 280 -7.00 -4.34 -17.40
CA HIS A 280 -8.29 -4.89 -17.78
C HIS A 280 -9.42 -4.37 -16.88
N LYS A 281 -9.24 -4.41 -15.56
CA LYS A 281 -10.21 -3.89 -14.57
C LYS A 281 -10.43 -2.37 -14.67
N ASN A 282 -9.46 -1.64 -15.23
CA ASN A 282 -9.49 -0.18 -15.32
C ASN A 282 -9.47 0.30 -16.78
N ILE A 283 -9.96 -0.52 -17.74
CA ILE A 283 -9.85 -0.25 -19.18
C ILE A 283 -10.39 1.14 -19.56
N SER A 284 -11.44 1.60 -18.87
CA SER A 284 -12.06 2.92 -19.07
C SER A 284 -11.14 4.10 -18.72
N LYS A 285 -10.14 3.91 -17.86
CA LYS A 285 -9.15 4.94 -17.48
C LYS A 285 -8.01 5.07 -18.50
N PHE A 286 -7.85 4.09 -19.39
CA PHE A 286 -6.78 4.07 -20.39
C PHE A 286 -7.33 4.46 -21.76
N LYS A 287 -6.71 5.47 -22.38
CA LYS A 287 -7.02 5.83 -23.76
C LYS A 287 -6.46 4.76 -24.70
N LYS A 288 -7.30 4.21 -25.58
CA LYS A 288 -6.83 3.28 -26.62
C LYS A 288 -6.12 4.09 -27.69
N LYS A 289 -5.11 3.50 -28.34
CA LYS A 289 -4.36 4.17 -29.41
C LYS A 289 -5.27 4.62 -30.59
N CYS A 290 -6.42 3.95 -30.75
CA CYS A 290 -7.47 4.27 -31.71
C CYS A 290 -8.18 5.62 -31.42
N ASP A 291 -8.13 6.11 -30.18
CA ASP A 291 -8.70 7.40 -29.78
C ASP A 291 -7.78 8.58 -30.14
N CYS A 292 -6.57 8.29 -30.61
CA CYS A 292 -5.51 9.26 -30.91
C CYS A 292 -5.18 9.31 -32.41
N ASN A 293 -6.16 9.19 -33.30
CA ASN A 293 -5.94 9.29 -34.75
C ASN A 293 -5.86 10.76 -35.23
N ASN A 294 -4.95 11.54 -34.67
CA ASN A 294 -4.55 12.85 -35.22
C ASN A 294 -3.02 13.02 -35.33
N LEU A 295 -2.29 11.91 -35.37
CA LEU A 295 -0.88 11.93 -35.77
C LEU A 295 -0.78 11.39 -37.19
N ASN A 296 -0.44 12.29 -38.11
CA ASN A 296 -0.26 12.06 -39.53
C ASN A 296 0.96 11.14 -39.75
N ILE A 297 0.73 9.82 -39.78
CA ILE A 297 1.80 8.81 -39.92
C ILE A 297 2.11 8.64 -41.42
N ARG A 298 2.95 9.50 -41.98
CA ARG A 298 3.54 9.31 -43.32
C ARG A 298 5.05 9.08 -43.37
N ASN A 299 5.77 9.09 -42.24
CA ASN A 299 7.21 8.78 -42.24
C ASN A 299 7.51 7.46 -41.50
N ARG A 300 7.87 6.45 -42.29
CA ARG A 300 8.16 5.07 -41.87
C ARG A 300 9.48 4.92 -41.09
N ASP A 301 10.32 5.95 -41.04
CA ASP A 301 11.71 5.83 -40.56
C ASP A 301 11.96 6.11 -39.07
N GLN A 302 10.97 6.57 -38.31
CA GLN A 302 11.15 6.76 -36.84
C GLN A 302 10.79 5.53 -35.99
N LYS A 303 10.28 4.44 -36.58
CA LYS A 303 9.86 3.24 -35.82
C LYS A 303 11.00 2.48 -35.13
N LYS A 304 12.28 2.69 -35.48
CA LYS A 304 13.41 1.96 -34.88
C LYS A 304 13.98 2.55 -33.59
N LYS A 305 13.57 3.73 -33.13
CA LYS A 305 14.21 4.41 -31.98
C LYS A 305 13.49 4.31 -30.63
N VAL A 306 12.26 3.79 -30.57
CA VAL A 306 11.49 3.70 -29.31
C VAL A 306 11.31 2.26 -28.80
N LEU A 307 11.63 1.25 -29.62
CA LEU A 307 11.53 -0.18 -29.25
C LEU A 307 12.89 -0.87 -29.02
N SER A 308 14.02 -0.14 -29.03
CA SER A 308 15.37 -0.71 -28.94
C SER A 308 16.05 -0.58 -27.56
N ARG A 309 15.30 -0.32 -26.48
CA ARG A 309 15.81 -0.46 -25.11
C ARG A 309 15.21 -1.69 -24.41
N ASN A 310 15.34 -2.85 -25.04
CA ASN A 310 15.35 -4.09 -24.28
C ASN A 310 16.73 -4.20 -23.61
N PRO A 311 16.82 -4.51 -22.30
CA PRO A 311 18.09 -4.93 -21.72
C PRO A 311 18.60 -6.16 -22.50
N PRO A 312 19.92 -6.35 -22.68
CA PRO A 312 20.48 -7.24 -23.72
C PRO A 312 20.16 -8.74 -23.61
N ASN A 313 19.30 -9.19 -22.68
CA ASN A 313 19.00 -10.61 -22.42
C ASN A 313 17.49 -10.92 -22.23
N TRP A 314 16.58 -10.05 -22.70
CA TRP A 314 15.14 -10.36 -22.64
C TRP A 314 14.70 -11.20 -23.86
N PRO A 315 14.04 -12.36 -23.68
CA PRO A 315 13.48 -13.10 -24.82
C PRO A 315 12.39 -12.25 -25.49
N SER A 316 12.44 -12.17 -26.82
CA SER A 316 11.62 -11.29 -27.67
C SER A 316 10.14 -11.25 -27.27
N ALA A 317 9.61 -10.02 -27.13
CA ALA A 317 8.24 -9.71 -26.72
C ALA A 317 7.15 -10.23 -27.67
N ASP A 318 7.50 -10.72 -28.86
CA ASP A 318 6.55 -11.09 -29.91
C ASP A 318 5.94 -12.49 -29.74
N TRP A 319 6.39 -13.30 -28.77
CA TRP A 319 5.85 -14.66 -28.54
C TRP A 319 4.73 -14.70 -27.48
N TRP A 320 4.58 -13.67 -26.65
CA TRP A 320 3.75 -13.73 -25.43
C TRP A 320 2.41 -12.98 -25.51
N THR A 321 2.19 -12.15 -26.52
CA THR A 321 1.14 -11.11 -26.47
C THR A 321 -0.24 -11.52 -26.96
N SER A 322 -0.42 -12.70 -27.56
CA SER A 322 -1.77 -13.16 -27.98
C SER A 322 -2.10 -14.58 -27.53
N HIS A 323 -1.20 -15.55 -27.71
CA HIS A 323 -1.49 -16.95 -27.33
C HIS A 323 -1.37 -17.25 -25.83
N ALA A 324 -0.61 -16.46 -25.07
CA ALA A 324 -0.47 -16.68 -23.63
C ALA A 324 -1.62 -16.08 -22.81
N ILE A 325 -2.35 -15.11 -23.36
CA ILE A 325 -3.49 -14.48 -22.69
C ILE A 325 -4.68 -15.46 -22.65
N GLU A 326 -4.98 -16.11 -23.77
CA GLU A 326 -6.03 -17.15 -23.85
C GLU A 326 -5.66 -18.36 -22.99
N ASN A 327 -4.43 -18.87 -23.09
CA ASN A 327 -4.00 -20.04 -22.31
C ASN A 327 -3.89 -19.77 -20.78
N VAL A 328 -3.58 -18.56 -20.34
CA VAL A 328 -3.54 -18.22 -18.90
C VAL A 328 -4.95 -18.00 -18.34
N ILE A 329 -5.86 -17.45 -19.14
CA ILE A 329 -7.27 -17.27 -18.76
C ILE A 329 -7.99 -18.63 -18.71
N GLU A 330 -7.77 -19.51 -19.69
CA GLU A 330 -8.36 -20.86 -19.71
C GLU A 330 -7.83 -21.76 -18.57
N ASN A 331 -6.51 -21.75 -18.31
CA ASN A 331 -5.94 -22.66 -17.30
C ASN A 331 -6.12 -22.20 -15.84
N PHE A 332 -6.42 -20.93 -15.58
CA PHE A 332 -6.64 -20.40 -14.22
C PHE A 332 -8.08 -19.94 -13.95
N GLY A 333 -8.91 -19.78 -15.00
CA GLY A 333 -10.34 -19.48 -14.86
C GLY A 333 -11.17 -20.64 -14.29
N GLU A 334 -10.76 -21.89 -14.52
CA GLU A 334 -11.48 -23.08 -14.03
C GLU A 334 -11.15 -23.48 -12.58
N GLN A 335 -10.21 -22.82 -11.90
CA GLN A 335 -9.88 -23.13 -10.48
C GLN A 335 -10.44 -22.11 -9.47
N VAL A 336 -11.25 -21.14 -9.91
CA VAL A 336 -11.94 -20.18 -9.01
C VAL A 336 -13.41 -20.01 -9.41
N SER A 337 -14.07 -21.14 -9.70
CA SER A 337 -15.54 -21.24 -9.76
C SER A 337 -16.02 -22.35 -8.85
#